data_AF-A0A2E7T0S6-F1
#
_entry.id   AF-A0A2E7T0S6-F1
#
_cell.length_a   1.000
_cell.length_b   1.000
_cell.length_c   1.000
_cell.angle_alpha   90.00
_cell.angle_beta   90.00
_cell.angle_gamma   90.00
#
_symmetry.space_group_name_H-M   'P 1'
#
loop_
_entity.id
_entity.type
_entity.pdbx_description
1 polymer ?
#
loop_
_entity_poly.entity_id
_entity_poly.type
_entity_poly.pdbx_seq_one_letter_code
_entity_poly.pdbx_strand_id
1 'polypeptide(L)'
;MKTSSTTMAVDGLLAVGGILSLALGVSGLILVKNQKLEVIWNKRFAAQLLCWIFICKGVANSLRSIGYETEFWRVVLYGGHFNDQIFGGLILLIALIFPVPILRTRKQFNIGVAVVLAYILLTIGAAVFIKVNTPLAAFTGLYLIPGFIWTLVYLKFRFMKGQEDNEEIQGVADVAVLLLVLMIGHILFRWVGMFAGSDYFYFMDLYGGNFANDYLWSQGLASAVIFGLVILCGEIYQASQGRVRTTSYVV
;
A
#
# COMPACT_ATOMS: atom_id res chain seq x y z
N MET A 1 1.01 -31.73 16.22
CA MET A 1 1.97 -31.04 17.10
C MET A 1 3.08 -30.31 16.32
N LYS A 2 2.76 -29.69 15.16
CA LYS A 2 3.74 -29.02 14.27
C LYS A 2 3.43 -27.52 14.07
N THR A 3 2.43 -27.00 14.79
CA THR A 3 1.85 -25.66 14.60
C THR A 3 2.52 -24.56 15.43
N SER A 4 3.17 -24.92 16.55
CA SER A 4 3.77 -23.95 17.48
C SER A 4 5.06 -23.28 16.98
N SER A 5 5.87 -23.95 16.15
CA SER A 5 7.11 -23.36 15.64
C SER A 5 6.87 -22.37 14.50
N THR A 6 5.85 -22.62 13.69
CA THR A 6 5.46 -21.75 12.56
C THR A 6 4.84 -20.43 13.01
N THR A 7 4.04 -20.43 14.09
CA THR A 7 3.43 -19.21 14.62
C THR A 7 4.50 -18.28 15.22
N MET A 8 5.43 -18.82 16.02
CA MET A 8 6.53 -18.02 16.59
C MET A 8 7.44 -17.39 15.52
N ALA A 9 7.67 -18.07 14.39
CA ALA A 9 8.47 -17.52 13.30
C ALA A 9 7.78 -16.37 12.56
N VAL A 10 6.45 -16.45 12.37
CA VAL A 10 5.65 -15.40 11.73
C VAL A 10 5.56 -14.16 12.62
N ASP A 11 5.32 -14.35 13.92
CA ASP A 11 5.23 -13.25 14.89
C ASP A 11 6.56 -12.50 15.02
N GLY A 12 7.68 -13.23 15.02
CA GLY A 12 9.02 -12.64 15.00
C GLY A 12 9.30 -11.81 13.74
N LEU A 13 8.90 -12.29 12.56
CA LEU A 13 9.07 -11.57 11.30
C LEU A 13 8.22 -10.29 11.26
N LEU A 14 6.99 -10.35 11.78
CA LEU A 14 6.12 -9.17 11.91
C LEU A 14 6.72 -8.13 12.85
N ALA A 15 7.31 -8.55 13.96
CA ALA A 15 7.97 -7.64 14.91
C ALA A 15 9.16 -6.93 14.28
N VAL A 16 10.05 -7.68 13.61
CA VAL A 16 11.21 -7.11 12.91
C VAL A 16 10.76 -6.17 11.79
N GLY A 17 9.81 -6.58 10.96
CA GLY A 17 9.25 -5.74 9.90
C GLY A 17 8.57 -4.48 10.45
N GLY A 18 7.92 -4.59 11.62
CA GLY A 18 7.32 -3.48 12.35
C GLY A 18 8.34 -2.42 12.79
N ILE A 19 9.40 -2.86 13.48
CA ILE A 19 10.48 -1.98 13.96
C ILE A 19 11.20 -1.31 12.78
N LEU A 20 11.55 -2.07 11.75
CA LEU A 20 12.24 -1.53 10.56
C LEU A 20 11.39 -0.49 9.85
N SER A 21 10.10 -0.77 9.62
CA SER A 21 9.20 0.18 8.97
C SER A 21 9.03 1.45 9.80
N LEU A 22 8.89 1.32 11.13
CA LEU A 22 8.77 2.46 12.02
C LEU A 22 10.04 3.31 12.02
N ALA A 23 11.22 2.68 12.11
CA ALA A 23 12.51 3.35 12.06
C ALA A 23 12.74 4.09 10.73
N LEU A 24 12.40 3.47 9.60
CA LEU A 24 12.47 4.09 8.27
C LEU A 24 11.55 5.30 8.17
N GLY A 25 10.30 5.18 8.64
CA GLY A 25 9.34 6.26 8.61
C GLY A 25 9.74 7.45 9.50
N VAL A 26 10.18 7.20 10.73
CA VAL A 26 10.66 8.26 11.63
C VAL A 26 11.93 8.92 11.10
N SER A 27 12.90 8.14 10.66
CA SER A 27 14.14 8.68 10.06
C SER A 27 13.84 9.52 8.82
N GLY A 28 12.92 9.05 7.97
CA GLY A 28 12.45 9.79 6.81
C GLY A 28 11.80 11.13 7.18
N LEU A 29 10.96 11.19 8.22
CA LEU A 29 10.39 12.46 8.69
C LEU A 29 11.47 13.43 9.16
N ILE A 30 12.48 12.94 9.88
CA ILE A 30 13.61 13.76 10.34
C ILE A 30 14.37 14.32 9.13
N LEU A 31 14.64 13.50 8.12
CA LEU A 31 15.32 13.93 6.89
C LEU A 31 14.51 14.98 6.12
N VAL A 32 13.20 14.76 5.92
CA VAL A 32 12.31 15.71 5.23
C VAL A 32 12.17 17.03 6.00
N LYS A 33 12.21 16.98 7.34
CA LYS A 33 12.21 18.18 8.19
C LYS A 33 13.51 18.97 8.06
N ASN A 34 14.64 18.28 8.01
CA ASN A 34 15.98 18.88 7.96
C ASN A 34 16.44 19.22 6.54
N GLN A 35 15.64 18.93 5.52
CA GLN A 35 15.95 19.22 4.13
C GLN A 35 15.99 20.74 3.87
N LYS A 36 17.13 21.22 3.38
CA LYS A 36 17.39 22.65 3.12
C LYS A 36 17.10 23.09 1.68
N LEU A 37 16.99 22.15 0.75
CA LEU A 37 16.70 22.44 -0.66
C LEU A 37 15.24 22.84 -0.84
N GLU A 38 14.99 23.86 -1.67
CA GLU A 38 13.63 24.20 -2.08
C GLU A 38 13.08 23.10 -2.97
N VAL A 39 12.18 22.29 -2.40
CA VAL A 39 11.46 21.24 -3.11
C VAL A 39 10.04 21.71 -3.36
N ILE A 40 9.53 21.41 -4.55
CA ILE A 40 8.13 21.66 -4.92
C ILE A 40 7.21 21.06 -3.83
N TRP A 41 6.23 21.85 -3.40
CA TRP A 41 5.40 21.53 -2.22
C TRP A 41 4.78 20.13 -2.28
N ASN A 42 4.36 19.67 -3.46
CA ASN A 42 3.72 18.38 -3.66
C ASN A 42 4.68 17.21 -3.42
N LYS A 43 5.93 17.32 -3.87
CA LYS A 43 6.99 16.31 -3.63
C LYS A 43 7.34 16.24 -2.15
N ARG A 44 7.45 17.39 -1.48
CA ARG A 44 7.71 17.44 -0.03
C ARG A 44 6.57 16.81 0.76
N PHE A 45 5.33 17.11 0.40
CA PHE A 45 4.16 16.52 1.07
C PHE A 45 4.03 15.02 0.79
N ALA A 46 4.28 14.57 -0.45
CA ALA A 46 4.31 13.15 -0.80
C ALA A 46 5.36 12.38 0.01
N ALA A 47 6.55 12.97 0.23
CA ALA A 47 7.57 12.38 1.09
C ALA A 47 7.10 12.26 2.55
N GLN A 48 6.41 13.26 3.09
CA GLN A 48 5.82 13.19 4.43
C GLN A 48 4.75 12.09 4.52
N LEU A 49 3.84 12.00 3.54
CA LEU A 49 2.84 10.94 3.49
C LEU A 49 3.50 9.55 3.41
N LEU A 50 4.57 9.40 2.62
CA LEU A 50 5.29 8.13 2.50
C LEU A 50 5.91 7.72 3.84
N CYS A 51 6.46 8.68 4.59
CA CYS A 51 6.98 8.41 5.93
C CYS A 51 5.87 7.98 6.89
N TRP A 52 4.71 8.65 6.86
CA TRP A 52 3.55 8.26 7.66
C TRP A 52 3.02 6.88 7.28
N ILE A 53 3.05 6.50 6.00
CA ILE A 53 2.72 5.15 5.54
C ILE A 53 3.61 4.11 6.23
N PHE A 54 4.93 4.33 6.27
CA PHE A 54 5.87 3.42 6.93
C PHE A 54 5.64 3.35 8.45
N ILE A 55 5.33 4.47 9.09
CA ILE A 55 4.98 4.51 10.53
C ILE A 55 3.71 3.69 10.79
N CYS A 56 2.63 3.92 10.03
CA CYS A 56 1.38 3.18 10.17
C CYS A 56 1.58 1.68 9.97
N LYS A 57 2.40 1.28 8.99
CA LYS A 57 2.76 -0.14 8.80
C LYS A 57 3.60 -0.69 9.94
N GLY A 58 4.55 0.10 10.44
CA GLY A 58 5.34 -0.25 11.61
C GLY A 58 4.46 -0.58 12.81
N VAL A 59 3.54 0.33 13.15
CA VAL A 59 2.59 0.15 14.25
C VAL A 59 1.67 -1.05 14.01
N ALA A 60 1.10 -1.20 12.81
CA ALA A 60 0.22 -2.32 12.48
C ALA A 60 0.90 -3.67 12.66
N ASN A 61 2.13 -3.81 12.16
CA ASN A 61 2.88 -5.07 12.23
C ASN A 61 3.34 -5.37 13.66
N SER A 62 3.79 -4.36 14.42
CA SER A 62 4.13 -4.53 15.83
C SER A 62 2.92 -4.91 16.70
N LEU A 63 1.73 -4.43 16.39
CA LEU A 63 0.51 -4.88 17.07
C LEU A 63 0.18 -6.34 16.72
N ARG A 64 0.31 -6.71 15.45
CA ARG A 64 0.04 -8.07 14.98
C ARG A 64 1.02 -9.11 15.49
N SER A 65 2.28 -8.74 15.73
CA SER A 65 3.28 -9.64 16.30
C SER A 65 2.99 -10.06 17.74
N ILE A 66 2.04 -9.40 18.43
CA ILE A 66 1.54 -9.83 19.74
C ILE A 66 0.72 -11.12 19.61
N GLY A 67 0.13 -11.37 18.45
CA GLY A 67 -0.73 -12.53 18.19
C GLY A 67 -2.19 -12.32 18.60
N TYR A 68 -3.09 -13.06 17.95
CA TYR A 68 -4.53 -13.02 18.22
C TYR A 68 -4.99 -13.93 19.36
N GLU A 69 -4.12 -14.81 19.86
CA GLU A 69 -4.43 -15.74 20.97
C GLU A 69 -4.17 -15.12 22.35
N THR A 70 -4.19 -13.79 22.44
CA THR A 70 -3.92 -13.05 23.68
C THR A 70 -5.19 -12.43 24.25
N GLU A 71 -5.19 -12.10 25.54
CA GLU A 71 -6.28 -11.32 26.18
C GLU A 71 -6.48 -9.95 25.50
N PHE A 72 -5.45 -9.45 24.80
CA PHE A 72 -5.44 -8.19 24.07
C PHE A 72 -5.87 -8.33 22.59
N TRP A 73 -6.44 -9.46 22.17
CA TRP A 73 -6.79 -9.71 20.76
C TRP A 73 -7.66 -8.61 20.13
N ARG A 74 -8.51 -7.92 20.92
CA ARG A 74 -9.31 -6.78 20.45
C ARG A 74 -8.42 -5.60 20.09
N VAL A 75 -7.40 -5.29 20.89
CA VAL A 75 -6.43 -4.23 20.61
C VAL A 75 -5.65 -4.57 19.34
N VAL A 76 -5.23 -5.82 19.19
CA VAL A 76 -4.53 -6.31 17.99
C VAL A 76 -5.41 -6.18 16.75
N LEU A 77 -6.66 -6.64 16.83
CA LEU A 77 -7.62 -6.60 15.74
C LEU A 77 -7.96 -5.17 15.31
N TYR A 78 -8.47 -4.36 16.24
CA TYR A 78 -8.94 -3.02 15.94
C TYR A 78 -7.78 -2.07 15.64
N GLY A 79 -6.68 -2.16 16.40
CA GLY A 79 -5.48 -1.37 16.15
C GLY A 79 -4.86 -1.69 14.80
N GLY A 80 -4.73 -2.98 14.45
CA GLY A 80 -4.26 -3.38 13.12
C GLY A 80 -5.18 -2.92 12.01
N HIS A 81 -6.50 -3.02 12.19
CA HIS A 81 -7.49 -2.58 11.20
C HIS A 81 -7.44 -1.05 10.99
N PHE A 82 -7.41 -0.24 12.05
CA PHE A 82 -7.36 1.22 11.93
C PHE A 82 -6.08 1.68 11.22
N ASN A 83 -4.93 1.06 11.52
CA ASN A 83 -3.70 1.38 10.82
C ASN A 83 -3.76 1.03 9.32
N ASP A 84 -4.47 -0.04 8.94
CA ASP A 84 -4.68 -0.36 7.52
C ASP A 84 -5.61 0.65 6.81
N GLN A 85 -6.64 1.16 7.50
CA GLN A 85 -7.51 2.22 6.96
C GLN A 85 -6.74 3.52 6.73
N ILE A 86 -5.92 3.93 7.71
CA ILE A 86 -5.05 5.10 7.59
C ILE A 86 -4.06 4.88 6.43
N PHE A 87 -3.42 3.72 6.37
CA PHE A 87 -2.51 3.37 5.27
C PHE A 87 -3.20 3.48 3.90
N GLY A 88 -4.41 2.92 3.75
CA GLY A 88 -5.16 2.96 2.49
C GLY A 88 -5.48 4.40 2.06
N GLY A 89 -5.91 5.24 3.00
CA GLY A 89 -6.16 6.65 2.73
C GLY A 89 -4.88 7.42 2.37
N LEU A 90 -3.76 7.16 3.05
CA LEU A 90 -2.48 7.80 2.73
C LEU A 90 -1.96 7.39 1.33
N ILE A 91 -2.09 6.12 0.96
CA ILE A 91 -1.74 5.62 -0.39
C ILE A 91 -2.59 6.34 -1.45
N LEU A 92 -3.90 6.49 -1.22
CA LEU A 92 -4.77 7.25 -2.10
C LEU A 92 -4.35 8.71 -2.22
N LEU A 93 -4.03 9.37 -1.11
CA LEU A 93 -3.55 10.76 -1.15
C LEU A 93 -2.25 10.90 -1.93
N ILE A 94 -1.29 9.98 -1.76
CA ILE A 94 -0.05 10.00 -2.55
C ILE A 94 -0.38 9.85 -4.03
N ALA A 95 -1.21 8.89 -4.42
CA ALA A 95 -1.55 8.68 -5.82
C ALA A 95 -2.17 9.91 -6.49
N LEU A 96 -2.91 10.72 -5.73
CA LEU A 96 -3.54 11.93 -6.22
C LEU A 96 -2.58 13.13 -6.38
N ILE A 97 -1.39 13.09 -5.76
CA ILE A 97 -0.42 14.21 -5.77
C ILE A 97 0.92 13.86 -6.40
N PHE A 98 1.26 12.57 -6.51
CA PHE A 98 2.59 12.09 -6.87
C PHE A 98 2.54 10.68 -7.52
N PRO A 99 3.38 10.40 -8.55
CA PRO A 99 4.42 11.25 -9.10
C PRO A 99 3.92 12.36 -10.03
N VAL A 100 2.69 12.23 -10.55
CA VAL A 100 2.01 13.28 -11.32
C VAL A 100 0.84 13.83 -10.51
N PRO A 101 0.81 15.14 -10.19
CA PRO A 101 -0.27 15.71 -9.39
C PRO A 101 -1.56 15.79 -10.20
N ILE A 102 -2.56 14.99 -9.79
CA ILE A 102 -3.95 15.11 -10.25
C ILE A 102 -4.62 16.28 -9.54
N LEU A 103 -4.38 16.40 -8.22
CA LEU A 103 -4.80 17.56 -7.42
C LEU A 103 -3.76 18.68 -7.58
N ARG A 104 -3.94 19.50 -8.63
CA ARG A 104 -2.95 20.52 -9.03
C ARG A 104 -2.98 21.77 -8.16
N THR A 105 -4.16 22.18 -7.71
CA THR A 105 -4.34 23.43 -6.95
C THR A 105 -4.42 23.17 -5.45
N ARG A 106 -4.02 24.15 -4.62
CA ARG A 106 -4.16 24.06 -3.16
C ARG A 106 -5.62 23.82 -2.72
N LYS A 107 -6.60 24.38 -3.44
CA LYS A 107 -8.02 24.15 -3.16
C LYS A 107 -8.41 22.70 -3.42
N GLN A 108 -8.07 22.16 -4.59
CA GLN A 108 -8.31 20.74 -4.91
C GLN A 108 -7.61 19.80 -3.93
N PHE A 109 -6.38 20.14 -3.53
CA PHE A 109 -5.63 19.38 -2.54
C PHE A 109 -6.34 19.36 -1.18
N ASN A 110 -6.77 20.51 -0.66
CA ASN A 110 -7.49 20.58 0.61
C ASN A 110 -8.81 19.78 0.57
N ILE A 111 -9.54 19.85 -0.55
CA ILE A 111 -10.75 19.06 -0.77
C ILE A 111 -10.42 17.57 -0.80
N GLY A 112 -9.38 17.16 -1.52
CA GLY A 112 -8.93 15.77 -1.58
C GLY A 112 -8.56 15.22 -0.20
N VAL A 113 -7.80 15.98 0.59
CA VAL A 113 -7.47 15.63 1.98
C VAL A 113 -8.74 15.49 2.82
N ALA A 114 -9.68 16.43 2.73
CA ALA A 114 -10.94 16.38 3.47
C ALA A 114 -11.78 15.15 3.10
N VAL A 115 -11.88 14.82 1.81
CA VAL A 115 -12.61 13.64 1.32
C VAL A 115 -11.96 12.34 1.82
N VAL A 116 -10.63 12.23 1.75
CA VAL A 116 -9.94 11.03 2.24
C VAL A 116 -10.04 10.90 3.76
N LEU A 117 -9.92 11.99 4.51
CA LEU A 117 -10.11 11.96 5.97
C LEU A 117 -11.54 11.56 6.34
N ALA A 118 -12.55 12.13 5.67
CA ALA A 118 -13.95 11.76 5.89
C ALA A 118 -14.17 10.27 5.62
N TYR A 119 -13.55 9.74 4.56
CA TYR A 119 -13.58 8.31 4.27
C TYR A 119 -12.93 7.48 5.39
N ILE A 120 -11.72 7.81 5.85
CA ILE A 120 -11.04 7.06 6.92
C ILE A 120 -11.89 7.06 8.19
N LEU A 121 -12.47 8.21 8.55
CA LEU A 121 -13.34 8.32 9.72
C LEU A 121 -14.61 7.47 9.56
N LEU A 122 -15.17 7.42 8.36
CA LEU A 122 -16.34 6.60 8.06
C LEU A 122 -16.02 5.09 8.19
N THR A 123 -14.89 4.61 7.66
CA THR A 123 -14.54 3.19 7.75
C THR A 123 -14.15 2.78 9.17
N ILE A 124 -13.43 3.63 9.91
CA ILE A 124 -13.14 3.43 11.34
C ILE A 124 -14.45 3.44 12.14
N GLY A 125 -15.35 4.39 11.89
CA GLY A 125 -16.67 4.44 12.52
C GLY A 125 -17.49 3.17 12.25
N ALA A 126 -17.52 2.69 11.01
CA ALA A 126 -18.18 1.44 10.67
C ALA A 126 -17.57 0.24 11.42
N ALA A 127 -16.24 0.19 11.56
CA ALA A 127 -15.57 -0.86 12.32
C ALA A 127 -15.96 -0.85 13.81
N VAL A 128 -16.06 0.34 14.43
CA VAL A 128 -16.39 0.53 15.85
C VAL A 128 -17.88 0.27 16.13
N PHE A 129 -18.78 0.88 15.37
CA PHE A 129 -20.22 0.86 15.65
C PHE A 129 -20.95 -0.33 15.05
N ILE A 130 -20.41 -0.91 13.97
CA ILE A 130 -21.01 -2.07 13.30
C ILE A 130 -20.14 -3.29 13.62
N LYS A 131 -19.18 -3.63 12.75
CA LYS A 131 -18.17 -4.69 12.90
C LYS A 131 -17.04 -4.47 11.91
N VAL A 132 -15.85 -4.96 12.24
CA VAL A 132 -14.64 -4.91 11.40
C VAL A 132 -14.81 -5.65 10.07
N ASN A 133 -15.65 -6.69 10.03
CA ASN A 133 -15.87 -7.55 8.87
C ASN A 133 -17.00 -7.07 7.95
N THR A 134 -17.46 -5.83 8.11
CA THR A 134 -18.46 -5.25 7.22
C THR A 134 -17.80 -4.67 5.96
N PRO A 135 -18.47 -4.72 4.79
CA PRO A 135 -17.95 -4.13 3.56
C PRO A 135 -17.60 -2.65 3.71
N LEU A 136 -18.35 -1.92 4.55
CA LEU A 136 -18.12 -0.51 4.84
C LEU A 136 -16.83 -0.27 5.64
N ALA A 137 -16.55 -1.14 6.62
CA ALA A 137 -15.31 -1.09 7.41
C ALA A 137 -14.09 -1.56 6.60
N ALA A 138 -14.27 -2.51 5.68
CA ALA A 138 -13.17 -3.19 5.01
C ALA A 138 -12.84 -2.68 3.60
N PHE A 139 -13.58 -1.70 3.08
CA PHE A 139 -13.66 -1.30 1.67
C PHE A 139 -12.31 -1.30 0.93
N THR A 140 -11.98 -2.46 0.37
CA THR A 140 -10.69 -2.79 -0.25
C THR A 140 -10.51 -2.19 -1.63
N GLY A 141 -11.62 -1.77 -2.25
CA GLY A 141 -11.65 -1.13 -3.56
C GLY A 141 -10.84 0.17 -3.62
N LEU A 142 -10.42 0.72 -2.48
CA LEU A 142 -9.52 1.86 -2.44
C LEU A 142 -8.12 1.60 -2.98
N TYR A 143 -7.64 0.36 -3.05
CA TYR A 143 -6.35 0.08 -3.69
C TYR A 143 -6.44 0.03 -5.22
N LEU A 144 -7.66 -0.12 -5.77
CA LEU A 144 -7.90 -0.10 -7.21
C LEU A 144 -7.55 1.27 -7.80
N ILE A 145 -7.95 2.35 -7.12
CA ILE A 145 -7.79 3.71 -7.62
C ILE A 145 -6.29 4.09 -7.73
N PRO A 146 -5.46 3.96 -6.69
CA PRO A 146 -4.02 4.15 -6.75
C PRO A 146 -3.35 3.23 -7.75
N GLY A 147 -3.69 1.93 -7.75
CA GLY A 147 -3.14 0.96 -8.69
C GLY A 147 -3.40 1.35 -10.15
N PHE A 148 -4.63 1.76 -10.44
CA PHE A 148 -5.02 2.24 -11.77
C PHE A 148 -4.28 3.53 -12.15
N ILE A 149 -4.25 4.53 -11.26
CA ILE A 149 -3.54 5.80 -11.48
C ILE A 149 -2.07 5.55 -11.78
N TRP A 150 -1.36 4.81 -10.93
CA TRP A 150 0.06 4.58 -11.10
C TRP A 150 0.38 3.68 -12.29
N THR A 151 -0.47 2.70 -12.61
CA THR A 151 -0.32 1.91 -13.84
C THR A 151 -0.41 2.80 -15.08
N LEU A 152 -1.41 3.70 -15.14
CA LEU A 152 -1.55 4.62 -16.26
C LEU A 152 -0.39 5.62 -16.35
N VAL A 153 0.08 6.13 -15.22
CA VAL A 153 1.24 7.02 -15.17
C VAL A 153 2.48 6.28 -15.66
N TYR A 154 2.72 5.06 -15.18
CA TYR A 154 3.81 4.22 -15.68
C TYR A 154 3.73 4.05 -17.20
N LEU A 155 2.61 3.57 -17.74
CA LEU A 155 2.45 3.34 -19.19
C LEU A 155 2.66 4.62 -20.00
N LYS A 156 2.09 5.75 -19.55
CA LYS A 156 2.23 7.03 -20.26
C LYS A 156 3.69 7.47 -20.37
N PHE A 157 4.43 7.42 -19.26
CA PHE A 157 5.79 7.97 -19.20
C PHE A 157 6.83 6.98 -19.75
N ARG A 158 6.63 5.68 -19.52
CA ARG A 158 7.51 4.63 -20.05
C ARG A 158 7.46 4.54 -21.57
N PHE A 159 6.30 4.76 -22.18
CA PHE A 159 6.08 4.66 -23.63
C PHE A 159 6.01 6.03 -24.34
N MET A 160 6.51 7.09 -23.71
CA MET A 160 6.48 8.43 -24.27
C MET A 160 7.47 8.56 -25.44
N LYS A 161 6.95 8.63 -26.66
CA LYS A 161 7.76 8.77 -27.88
C LYS A 161 8.60 10.05 -27.86
N GLY A 162 9.86 9.93 -28.26
CA GLY A 162 10.81 11.05 -28.33
C GLY A 162 11.35 11.53 -26.98
N GLN A 163 11.00 10.84 -25.88
CA GLN A 163 11.48 11.13 -24.51
C GLN A 163 12.02 9.85 -23.84
N GLU A 164 12.52 8.93 -24.67
CA GLU A 164 12.88 7.56 -24.26
C GLU A 164 14.16 7.57 -23.41
N ASP A 165 15.10 8.47 -23.74
CA ASP A 165 16.38 8.67 -23.05
C ASP A 165 16.33 9.77 -21.97
N ASN A 166 15.17 10.40 -21.77
CA ASN A 166 15.03 11.47 -20.77
C ASN A 166 14.90 10.89 -19.36
N GLU A 167 15.99 10.89 -18.60
CA GLU A 167 16.05 10.32 -17.24
C GLU A 167 14.96 10.86 -16.30
N GLU A 168 14.58 12.14 -16.40
CA GLU A 168 13.55 12.71 -15.52
C GLU A 168 12.16 12.15 -15.82
N ILE A 169 11.78 12.08 -17.10
CA ILE A 169 10.49 11.54 -17.54
C ILE A 169 10.39 10.06 -17.18
N GLN A 170 11.50 9.36 -17.34
CA GLN A 170 11.59 7.94 -17.05
C GLN A 170 11.59 7.67 -15.54
N GLY A 171 12.21 8.55 -14.75
CA GLY A 171 12.12 8.53 -13.29
C GLY A 171 10.69 8.65 -12.77
N VAL A 172 9.79 9.34 -13.49
CA VAL A 172 8.35 9.37 -13.15
C VAL A 172 7.71 7.98 -13.28
N ALA A 173 8.06 7.23 -14.32
CA ALA A 173 7.57 5.86 -14.53
C ALA A 173 8.13 4.92 -13.46
N ASP A 174 9.43 5.01 -13.18
CA ASP A 174 10.12 4.22 -12.16
C ASP A 174 9.50 4.40 -10.78
N VAL A 175 9.26 5.65 -10.39
CA VAL A 175 8.61 5.98 -9.12
C VAL A 175 7.17 5.46 -9.07
N ALA A 176 6.42 5.53 -10.17
CA ALA A 176 5.07 4.97 -10.21
C ALA A 176 5.07 3.45 -9.99
N VAL A 177 6.02 2.73 -10.59
CA VAL A 177 6.20 1.28 -10.37
C VAL A 177 6.57 0.99 -8.92
N LEU A 178 7.51 1.72 -8.33
CA LEU A 178 7.91 1.51 -6.93
C LEU A 178 6.75 1.74 -5.94
N LEU A 179 5.92 2.75 -6.17
CA LEU A 179 4.72 3.01 -5.37
C LEU A 179 3.67 1.90 -5.53
N LEU A 180 3.54 1.37 -6.75
CA LEU A 180 2.65 0.26 -7.02
C LEU A 180 3.15 -1.04 -6.35
N VAL A 181 4.46 -1.32 -6.39
CA VAL A 181 5.09 -2.42 -5.64
C VAL A 181 4.88 -2.26 -4.14
N LEU A 182 5.00 -1.05 -3.58
CA LEU A 182 4.70 -0.79 -2.17
C LEU A 182 3.24 -1.16 -1.82
N MET A 183 2.29 -0.77 -2.67
CA MET A 183 0.88 -1.07 -2.47
C MET A 183 0.57 -2.56 -2.62
N ILE A 184 1.07 -3.20 -3.67
CA ILE A 184 0.90 -4.64 -3.89
C ILE A 184 1.57 -5.42 -2.76
N GLY A 185 2.76 -5.02 -2.35
CA GLY A 185 3.48 -5.57 -1.20
C GLY A 185 2.61 -5.54 0.05
N HIS A 186 1.91 -4.44 0.34
CA HIS A 186 0.96 -4.44 1.45
C HIS A 186 -0.13 -5.50 1.32
N ILE A 187 -0.74 -5.61 0.14
CA ILE A 187 -1.84 -6.55 -0.11
C ILE A 187 -1.32 -8.00 0.02
N LEU A 188 -0.14 -8.30 -0.53
CA LEU A 188 0.48 -9.63 -0.52
C LEU A 188 1.07 -10.01 0.86
N PHE A 189 1.71 -9.08 1.59
CA PHE A 189 2.29 -9.35 2.91
C PHE A 189 1.25 -9.48 4.02
N ARG A 190 0.02 -9.00 3.81
CA ARG A 190 -1.10 -9.38 4.69
C ARG A 190 -1.43 -10.89 4.57
N TRP A 191 -0.87 -11.56 3.57
CA TRP A 191 -1.10 -12.95 3.18
C TRP A 191 0.21 -13.74 3.05
N VAL A 192 1.16 -13.60 3.99
CA VAL A 192 2.31 -14.53 4.09
C VAL A 192 1.84 -16.00 4.14
N GLY A 193 0.62 -16.26 4.64
CA GLY A 193 -0.06 -17.56 4.56
C GLY A 193 -0.23 -18.15 3.15
N MET A 194 -0.36 -17.31 2.11
CA MET A 194 -0.41 -17.75 0.71
C MET A 194 0.92 -18.37 0.26
N PHE A 195 2.04 -17.74 0.64
CA PHE A 195 3.38 -18.29 0.38
C PHE A 195 3.70 -19.47 1.30
N ALA A 196 3.16 -19.47 2.53
CA ALA A 196 3.37 -20.52 3.53
C ALA A 196 2.41 -21.72 3.39
N GLY A 197 1.51 -21.73 2.40
CA GLY A 197 0.61 -22.85 2.10
C GLY A 197 -0.37 -23.20 3.23
N SER A 198 -0.83 -22.21 4.00
CA SER A 198 -1.71 -22.44 5.14
C SER A 198 -3.16 -22.72 4.72
N ASP A 199 -3.82 -23.69 5.35
CA ASP A 199 -5.15 -24.21 4.99
C ASP A 199 -6.29 -23.17 4.91
N TYR A 200 -6.18 -22.04 5.61
CA TYR A 200 -7.15 -20.93 5.53
C TYR A 200 -7.12 -20.17 4.19
N PHE A 201 -6.19 -20.48 3.28
CA PHE A 201 -6.17 -19.91 1.93
C PHE A 201 -7.21 -20.56 0.99
N TYR A 202 -7.47 -21.86 1.16
CA TYR A 202 -8.46 -22.57 0.33
C TYR A 202 -9.91 -22.32 0.77
N PHE A 203 -10.09 -21.78 1.97
CA PHE A 203 -11.38 -21.42 2.55
C PHE A 203 -11.34 -19.93 2.93
N MET A 204 -11.67 -19.05 1.98
CA MET A 204 -11.71 -17.60 2.23
C MET A 204 -12.72 -17.27 3.34
N ASP A 205 -12.21 -17.05 4.53
CA ASP A 205 -12.98 -16.56 5.67
C ASP A 205 -12.19 -15.43 6.37
N LEU A 206 -12.25 -14.22 5.80
CA LEU A 206 -11.74 -13.02 6.45
C LEU A 206 -12.76 -12.56 7.50
N TYR A 207 -12.63 -13.10 8.72
CA TYR A 207 -13.37 -12.70 9.93
C TYR A 207 -14.80 -13.25 10.08
N GLY A 208 -15.02 -14.54 9.85
CA GLY A 208 -16.25 -15.25 10.18
C GLY A 208 -17.37 -15.19 9.13
N GLY A 209 -17.03 -15.14 7.85
CA GLY A 209 -17.91 -15.57 6.75
C GLY A 209 -18.81 -14.49 6.18
N ASN A 210 -18.26 -13.33 5.80
CA ASN A 210 -19.01 -12.33 5.04
C ASN A 210 -18.57 -12.35 3.57
N PHE A 211 -19.32 -13.08 2.75
CA PHE A 211 -19.10 -13.23 1.32
C PHE A 211 -18.83 -11.91 0.58
N ALA A 212 -19.54 -10.83 0.95
CA ALA A 212 -19.34 -9.53 0.32
C ALA A 212 -17.98 -8.91 0.66
N ASN A 213 -17.52 -9.10 1.90
CA ASN A 213 -16.20 -8.65 2.32
C ASN A 213 -15.09 -9.48 1.65
N ASP A 214 -15.24 -10.80 1.64
CA ASP A 214 -14.28 -11.71 0.98
C ASP A 214 -14.17 -11.40 -0.51
N TYR A 215 -15.30 -11.20 -1.20
CA TYR A 215 -15.34 -10.80 -2.61
C TYR A 215 -14.60 -9.47 -2.88
N LEU A 216 -14.83 -8.43 -2.06
CA LEU A 216 -14.14 -7.15 -2.21
C LEU A 216 -12.63 -7.27 -1.99
N TRP A 217 -12.20 -8.13 -1.08
CA TRP A 217 -10.79 -8.44 -0.87
C TRP A 217 -10.17 -9.20 -2.05
N SER A 218 -10.85 -10.22 -2.56
CA SER A 218 -10.43 -10.96 -3.76
C SER A 218 -10.34 -10.06 -4.98
N GLN A 219 -11.24 -9.09 -5.12
CA GLN A 219 -11.17 -8.08 -6.17
C GLN A 219 -9.88 -7.25 -6.07
N GLY A 220 -9.50 -6.82 -4.87
CA GLY A 220 -8.23 -6.12 -4.64
C GLY A 220 -7.02 -6.95 -5.06
N LEU A 221 -6.99 -8.23 -4.72
CA LEU A 221 -5.94 -9.16 -5.14
C LEU A 221 -5.90 -9.37 -6.66
N ALA A 222 -7.05 -9.64 -7.27
CA ALA A 222 -7.16 -9.80 -8.71
C ALA A 222 -6.67 -8.54 -9.46
N SER A 223 -6.99 -7.36 -8.94
CA SER A 223 -6.51 -6.12 -9.53
C SER A 223 -5.01 -5.92 -9.40
N ALA A 224 -4.41 -6.30 -8.27
CA ALA A 224 -2.96 -6.24 -8.07
C ALA A 224 -2.24 -7.14 -9.09
N VAL A 225 -2.77 -8.34 -9.32
CA VAL A 225 -2.26 -9.26 -10.36
C VAL A 225 -2.39 -8.63 -11.74
N ILE A 226 -3.54 -8.05 -12.08
CA ILE A 226 -3.76 -7.39 -13.38
C ILE A 226 -2.76 -6.25 -13.58
N PHE A 227 -2.59 -5.37 -12.59
CA PHE A 227 -1.64 -4.26 -12.69
C PHE A 227 -0.19 -4.76 -12.82
N GLY A 228 0.19 -5.78 -12.04
CA GLY A 228 1.50 -6.42 -12.15
C GLY A 228 1.75 -7.01 -13.54
N LEU A 229 0.79 -7.75 -14.10
CA LEU A 229 0.89 -8.33 -15.43
C LEU A 229 1.00 -7.26 -16.52
N VAL A 230 0.26 -6.16 -16.41
CA VAL A 230 0.35 -5.04 -17.38
C VAL A 230 1.75 -4.43 -17.38
N ILE A 231 2.35 -4.22 -16.20
CA ILE A 231 3.71 -3.67 -16.08
C ILE A 231 4.74 -4.70 -16.60
N LEU A 232 4.60 -5.97 -16.24
CA LEU A 232 5.47 -7.05 -16.70
C LEU A 232 5.47 -7.17 -18.23
N CYS A 233 4.31 -7.24 -18.85
CA CYS A 233 4.18 -7.26 -20.31
C CYS A 233 4.78 -5.99 -20.93
N GLY A 234 4.60 -4.84 -20.28
CA GLY A 234 5.21 -3.57 -20.69
C GLY A 234 6.74 -3.62 -20.68
N GLU A 235 7.35 -4.13 -19.60
CA GLU A 235 8.80 -4.26 -19.49
C GLU A 235 9.38 -5.35 -20.41
N ILE A 236 8.69 -6.48 -20.61
CA ILE A 236 9.09 -7.48 -21.62
C ILE A 236 9.11 -6.85 -23.02
N TYR A 237 8.09 -6.05 -23.36
CA TYR A 237 8.07 -5.33 -24.63
C TYR A 237 9.25 -4.34 -24.72
N GLN A 238 9.50 -3.54 -23.69
CA GLN A 238 10.63 -2.59 -23.70
C GLN A 238 11.99 -3.30 -23.76
N ALA A 239 12.14 -4.44 -23.10
CA ALA A 239 13.32 -5.29 -23.17
C ALA A 239 13.53 -5.85 -24.59
N SER A 240 12.46 -6.25 -25.29
CA SER A 240 12.54 -6.68 -26.69
C SER A 240 13.03 -5.58 -27.64
N GLN A 241 12.85 -4.31 -27.25
CA GLN A 241 13.36 -3.13 -27.97
C GLN A 241 14.77 -2.71 -27.50
N GLY A 242 15.43 -3.50 -26.66
CA GLY A 242 16.76 -3.20 -26.10
C GLY A 242 16.76 -2.15 -24.99
N ARG A 243 15.59 -1.80 -24.43
CA ARG A 243 15.42 -0.68 -23.49
C ARG A 243 15.24 -1.15 -22.05
N VAL A 244 16.18 -1.96 -21.58
CA VAL A 244 16.17 -2.54 -20.22
C VAL A 244 16.66 -1.51 -19.19
N ARG A 245 16.07 -1.49 -18.00
CA ARG A 245 16.48 -0.65 -16.88
C ARG A 245 16.56 -1.39 -15.56
N THR A 246 17.14 -0.73 -14.56
CA THR A 246 17.22 -1.26 -13.18
C THR A 246 15.84 -1.59 -12.62
N THR A 247 14.83 -0.76 -12.86
CA THR A 247 13.45 -1.01 -12.45
C THR A 247 12.80 -2.17 -13.19
N SER A 248 13.24 -2.48 -14.42
CA SER A 248 12.79 -3.66 -15.16
C SER A 248 13.16 -4.98 -14.48
N TYR A 249 14.17 -5.00 -13.62
CA TYR A 249 14.56 -6.20 -12.85
C TYR A 249 13.75 -6.39 -11.56
N VAL A 250 12.98 -5.39 -11.15
CA VAL A 250 12.14 -5.42 -9.94
C VAL A 250 10.72 -5.92 -10.27
N VAL A 251 10.31 -5.80 -11.53
CA VAL A 251 9.02 -6.22 -12.09
C VAL A 251 9.10 -7.69 -12.51
#